data_AF-A0A6H9RUE9-F1
#
_entry.id   AF-A0A6H9RUE9-F1
#
_cell.length_a   1.000
_cell.length_b   1.000
_cell.length_c   1.000
_cell.angle_alpha   90.00
_cell.angle_beta   90.00
_cell.angle_gamma   90.00
#
_symmetry.space_group_name_H-M   'P 1'
#
loop_
_entity.id
_entity.type
_entity.pdbx_description
1 polymer ?
#
loop_
_entity_poly.entity_id
_entity_poly.type
_entity_poly.pdbx_seq_one_letter_code
_entity_poly.pdbx_strand_id
1 'polypeptide(L)'
;CATAVQSAQAVDISTQRQYYDEAKRALAKGDSGPYFRYSQALRDYPLEPYLAYDELTARLKSASNAEIEKFLAEHGDLPQANWMKLRWLRWLTERGDWETFVKYYDPKLNFTELDCLNAQYQLSHGLKAEGYANTEKLWLSGKSQPQACDALFGLW
;
A
#
# COMPACT_ATOMS: atom_id res chain seq x y z
N CYS A 1 -40.92 -18.58 -28.21
CA CYS A 1 -39.75 -19.14 -27.51
C CYS A 1 -39.44 -18.26 -26.30
N ALA A 2 -39.75 -18.72 -25.08
CA ALA A 2 -39.40 -17.99 -23.87
C ALA A 2 -38.02 -18.46 -23.42
N THR A 3 -37.02 -17.58 -23.50
CA THR A 3 -35.68 -17.80 -22.97
C THR A 3 -35.74 -17.71 -21.45
N ALA A 4 -35.50 -18.81 -20.75
CA ALA A 4 -35.31 -18.82 -19.31
C ALA A 4 -34.01 -18.07 -18.98
N VAL A 5 -34.12 -16.98 -18.22
CA VAL A 5 -32.96 -16.31 -17.63
C VAL A 5 -32.52 -17.14 -16.45
N GLN A 6 -31.37 -17.79 -16.56
CA GLN A 6 -30.81 -18.62 -15.51
C GLN A 6 -30.06 -17.71 -14.53
N SER A 7 -30.69 -17.43 -13.38
CA SER A 7 -30.07 -16.65 -12.31
C SER A 7 -28.87 -17.41 -11.76
N ALA A 8 -27.65 -16.90 -11.96
CA ALA A 8 -26.48 -17.41 -11.26
C ALA A 8 -26.71 -17.22 -9.75
N GLN A 9 -26.83 -18.33 -9.02
CA GLN A 9 -26.96 -18.27 -7.57
C GLN A 9 -25.60 -17.85 -7.00
N ALA A 10 -25.58 -16.74 -6.26
CA ALA A 10 -24.41 -16.35 -5.49
C ALA A 10 -24.05 -17.48 -4.52
N VAL A 11 -22.75 -17.74 -4.36
CA VAL A 11 -22.24 -18.73 -3.39
C VAL A 11 -22.73 -18.35 -1.99
N ASP A 12 -23.22 -19.31 -1.22
CA ASP A 12 -23.71 -19.07 0.14
C ASP A 12 -22.62 -18.48 1.04
N ILE A 13 -23.02 -17.61 1.98
CA ILE A 13 -22.11 -16.88 2.86
C ILE A 13 -21.24 -17.81 3.73
N SER A 14 -21.73 -19.00 4.08
CA SER A 14 -20.96 -19.99 4.84
C SER A 14 -19.81 -20.56 3.99
N THR A 15 -20.05 -20.82 2.71
CA THR A 15 -19.05 -21.28 1.76
C THR A 15 -18.05 -20.17 1.45
N GLN A 16 -18.50 -18.93 1.25
CA GLN A 16 -17.59 -17.78 1.08
C GLN A 16 -16.64 -17.62 2.27
N ARG A 17 -17.12 -17.82 3.50
CA ARG A 17 -16.28 -17.80 4.71
C ARG A 17 -15.20 -18.89 4.67
N GLN A 18 -15.54 -20.10 4.25
CA GLN A 18 -14.57 -21.19 4.12
C GLN A 18 -13.50 -20.88 3.06
N TYR A 19 -13.91 -20.37 1.90
CA TYR A 19 -12.98 -19.95 0.83
C TYR A 19 -12.06 -18.82 1.29
N TYR A 20 -12.60 -17.83 2.00
CA TYR A 20 -11.82 -16.74 2.58
C TYR A 20 -10.77 -17.28 3.56
N ASP A 21 -11.16 -18.16 4.49
CA ASP A 21 -10.25 -18.73 5.48
C ASP A 21 -9.15 -19.58 4.84
N GLU A 22 -9.46 -20.33 3.79
CA GLU A 22 -8.47 -21.09 3.01
C GLU A 22 -7.50 -20.15 2.30
N ALA A 23 -8.01 -19.15 1.57
CA ALA A 23 -7.20 -18.17 0.87
C ALA A 23 -6.28 -17.40 1.81
N LYS A 24 -6.80 -16.96 2.97
CA LYS A 24 -6.02 -16.26 3.99
C LYS A 24 -4.86 -17.11 4.51
N ARG A 25 -5.11 -18.39 4.81
CA ARG A 25 -4.06 -19.32 5.28
C ARG A 25 -3.02 -19.61 4.21
N ALA A 26 -3.43 -19.64 2.94
CA ALA A 26 -2.52 -19.86 1.82
C ALA A 26 -1.64 -18.62 1.56
N LEU A 27 -2.24 -17.42 1.56
CA LEU A 27 -1.51 -16.15 1.43
C LEU A 27 -0.46 -15.97 2.53
N ALA A 28 -0.79 -16.32 3.78
CA ALA A 28 0.16 -16.32 4.89
C ALA A 28 1.39 -17.23 4.68
N LYS A 29 1.30 -18.20 3.76
CA LYS A 29 2.39 -19.10 3.35
C LYS A 29 3.02 -18.72 2.00
N GLY A 30 2.61 -17.60 1.41
CA GLY A 30 3.07 -17.15 0.09
C GLY A 30 2.38 -17.81 -1.09
N ASP A 31 1.28 -18.55 -0.87
CA ASP A 31 0.50 -19.17 -1.94
C ASP A 31 -0.76 -18.35 -2.24
N SER A 32 -0.76 -17.64 -3.37
CA SER A 32 -1.90 -16.87 -3.86
C SER A 32 -2.89 -17.69 -4.71
N GLY A 33 -2.60 -18.98 -4.97
CA GLY A 33 -3.42 -19.85 -5.80
C GLY A 33 -4.87 -19.95 -5.31
N PRO A 34 -5.14 -20.25 -4.03
CA PRO A 34 -6.49 -20.30 -3.49
C PRO A 34 -7.23 -18.95 -3.55
N TYR A 35 -6.53 -17.82 -3.36
CA TYR A 35 -7.13 -16.50 -3.51
C TYR A 35 -7.66 -16.29 -4.93
N PHE A 36 -6.84 -16.52 -5.96
CA PHE A 36 -7.27 -16.36 -7.34
C PHE A 36 -8.35 -17.35 -7.76
N ARG A 37 -8.27 -18.60 -7.26
CA ARG A 37 -9.29 -19.63 -7.49
C ARG A 37 -10.67 -19.19 -6.99
N TYR A 38 -10.74 -18.54 -5.83
CA TYR A 38 -12.00 -18.14 -5.20
C TYR A 38 -12.41 -16.69 -5.47
N SER A 39 -11.64 -15.94 -6.25
CA SER A 39 -11.87 -14.50 -6.55
C SER A 39 -13.31 -14.19 -6.97
N GLN A 40 -13.88 -14.95 -7.91
CA GLN A 40 -15.26 -14.74 -8.36
C GLN A 40 -16.30 -15.04 -7.28
N ALA A 41 -16.07 -16.05 -6.46
CA ALA A 41 -16.96 -16.41 -5.36
C ALA A 41 -16.89 -15.40 -4.20
N LEU A 42 -15.75 -14.72 -4.03
CA LEU A 42 -15.48 -13.75 -2.97
C LEU A 42 -15.72 -12.30 -3.38
N ARG A 43 -16.04 -12.01 -4.65
CA ARG A 43 -16.18 -10.64 -5.17
C ARG A 43 -17.09 -9.75 -4.32
N ASP A 44 -18.20 -10.29 -3.84
CA ASP A 44 -19.20 -9.56 -3.05
C ASP A 44 -19.05 -9.85 -1.53
N TYR A 45 -17.96 -10.51 -1.11
CA TYR A 45 -17.68 -10.85 0.29
C TYR A 45 -17.00 -9.67 1.00
N PRO A 46 -17.53 -9.17 2.14
CA PRO A 46 -17.06 -7.92 2.74
C PRO A 46 -15.58 -7.86 3.12
N LEU A 47 -14.94 -9.00 3.38
CA LEU A 47 -13.53 -9.06 3.77
C LEU A 47 -12.59 -9.37 2.62
N GLU A 48 -13.09 -9.60 1.39
CA GLU A 48 -12.23 -9.84 0.22
C GLU A 48 -11.10 -8.80 0.05
N PRO A 49 -11.33 -7.49 0.28
CA PRO A 49 -10.28 -6.48 0.15
C PRO A 49 -9.06 -6.71 1.08
N TYR A 50 -9.23 -7.46 2.18
CA TYR A 50 -8.12 -7.86 3.04
C TYR A 50 -7.23 -8.92 2.38
N LEU A 51 -7.80 -9.85 1.60
CA LEU A 51 -7.01 -10.80 0.82
C LEU A 51 -6.25 -10.08 -0.31
N ALA A 52 -6.92 -9.15 -0.99
CA ALA A 52 -6.29 -8.32 -2.01
C ALA A 52 -5.12 -7.51 -1.44
N TYR A 53 -5.28 -6.93 -0.25
CA TYR A 53 -4.21 -6.24 0.47
C TYR A 53 -3.02 -7.17 0.77
N ASP A 54 -3.28 -8.35 1.32
CA ASP A 54 -2.24 -9.31 1.71
C ASP A 54 -1.47 -9.81 0.48
N GLU A 55 -2.19 -10.15 -0.60
CA GLU A 55 -1.61 -10.58 -1.87
C GLU A 55 -0.74 -9.49 -2.50
N LEU A 56 -1.28 -8.27 -2.63
CA LEU A 56 -0.57 -7.16 -3.25
C LEU A 56 0.65 -6.74 -2.42
N THR A 57 0.56 -6.79 -1.09
CA THR A 57 1.69 -6.50 -0.20
C THR A 57 2.79 -7.55 -0.37
N ALA A 58 2.44 -8.84 -0.50
CA ALA A 58 3.40 -9.92 -0.66
C ALA A 58 4.24 -9.78 -1.95
N ARG A 59 3.63 -9.30 -3.04
CA ARG A 59 4.30 -9.08 -4.33
C ARG A 59 4.60 -7.62 -4.65
N LEU A 60 4.61 -6.74 -3.66
CA LEU A 60 4.70 -5.29 -3.86
C LEU A 60 5.83 -4.85 -4.81
N LYS A 61 6.98 -5.52 -4.74
CA LYS A 61 8.16 -5.18 -5.56
C LYS A 61 7.96 -5.46 -7.06
N SER A 62 7.09 -6.40 -7.42
CA SER A 62 6.75 -6.71 -8.82
C SER A 62 5.42 -6.11 -9.28
N ALA A 63 4.61 -5.57 -8.37
CA ALA A 63 3.38 -4.89 -8.71
C ALA A 63 3.65 -3.55 -9.44
N SER A 64 2.79 -3.24 -10.41
CA SER A 64 2.84 -1.96 -11.12
C SER A 64 2.25 -0.82 -10.28
N ASN A 65 2.63 0.43 -10.59
CA ASN A 65 2.02 1.60 -9.95
C ASN A 65 0.51 1.62 -10.18
N ALA A 66 0.05 1.29 -11.39
CA ALA A 66 -1.37 1.29 -11.73
C ALA A 66 -2.20 0.32 -10.86
N GLU A 67 -1.66 -0.85 -10.52
CA GLU A 67 -2.33 -1.79 -9.61
C GLU A 67 -2.47 -1.24 -8.20
N ILE A 68 -1.41 -0.62 -7.67
CA ILE A 68 -1.40 -0.06 -6.32
C ILE A 68 -2.29 1.19 -6.24
N GLU A 69 -2.23 2.05 -7.26
CA GLU A 69 -3.10 3.21 -7.40
C GLU A 69 -4.58 2.79 -7.44
N LYS A 70 -4.90 1.76 -8.22
CA LYS A 70 -6.25 1.19 -8.26
C LYS A 70 -6.68 0.67 -6.90
N PHE A 71 -5.85 -0.15 -6.25
CA PHE A 71 -6.15 -0.68 -4.91
C PHE A 71 -6.41 0.45 -3.90
N LEU A 72 -5.57 1.49 -3.88
CA LEU A 72 -5.74 2.62 -2.97
C LEU A 72 -6.95 3.50 -3.29
N ALA A 73 -7.38 3.55 -4.55
CA ALA A 73 -8.59 4.24 -4.96
C ALA A 73 -9.86 3.48 -4.56
N GLU A 74 -9.85 2.15 -4.69
CA GLU A 74 -11.01 1.28 -4.40
C GLU A 74 -11.12 0.93 -2.91
N HIS A 75 -10.01 0.88 -2.18
CA HIS A 75 -9.92 0.38 -0.80
C HIS A 75 -9.13 1.31 0.13
N GLY A 76 -9.11 2.61 -0.17
CA GLY A 76 -8.41 3.62 0.64
C GLY A 76 -8.99 3.85 2.03
N ASP A 77 -10.21 3.36 2.29
CA ASP A 77 -10.91 3.39 3.57
C ASP A 77 -10.51 2.25 4.52
N LEU A 78 -9.80 1.23 4.01
CA LEU A 78 -9.28 0.15 4.86
C LEU A 78 -8.35 0.72 5.94
N PRO A 79 -8.46 0.27 7.20
CA PRO A 79 -7.58 0.71 8.28
C PRO A 79 -6.08 0.56 7.95
N GLN A 80 -5.74 -0.45 7.15
CA GLN A 80 -4.37 -0.74 6.72
C GLN A 80 -3.95 -0.08 5.40
N ALA A 81 -4.80 0.69 4.73
CA ALA A 81 -4.47 1.33 3.45
C ALA A 81 -3.25 2.27 3.57
N ASN A 82 -3.12 2.98 4.69
CA ASN A 82 -1.95 3.84 4.94
C ASN A 82 -0.65 3.03 5.06
N TRP A 83 -0.71 1.79 5.56
CA TRP A 83 0.45 0.90 5.58
C TRP A 83 0.83 0.40 4.18
N MET A 84 -0.13 0.24 3.27
CA MET A 84 0.15 0.01 1.85
C MET A 84 0.89 1.23 1.26
N LYS A 85 0.39 2.45 1.50
CA LYS A 85 1.06 3.68 1.06
C LYS A 85 2.49 3.79 1.57
N LEU A 86 2.73 3.55 2.86
CA LEU A 86 4.08 3.57 3.43
C LEU A 86 5.04 2.63 2.68
N ARG A 87 4.64 1.35 2.50
CA ARG A 87 5.49 0.36 1.83
C ARG A 87 5.72 0.69 0.37
N TRP A 88 4.68 1.15 -0.33
CA TRP A 88 4.78 1.54 -1.73
C TRP A 88 5.69 2.75 -1.90
N LEU A 89 5.48 3.83 -1.14
CA LEU A 89 6.30 5.04 -1.20
C LEU A 89 7.78 4.75 -0.87
N ARG A 90 8.06 3.91 0.14
CA ARG A 90 9.42 3.43 0.41
C ARG A 90 10.01 2.72 -0.82
N TRP A 91 9.26 1.81 -1.43
CA TRP A 91 9.70 1.10 -2.63
C TRP A 91 9.96 2.05 -3.82
N LEU A 92 9.14 3.09 -3.99
CA LEU A 92 9.37 4.12 -5.01
C LEU A 92 10.72 4.82 -4.80
N THR A 93 11.06 5.18 -3.56
CA THR A 93 12.36 5.81 -3.26
C THR A 93 13.53 4.86 -3.46
N GLU A 94 13.40 3.58 -3.12
CA GLU A 94 14.46 2.57 -3.31
C GLU A 94 14.82 2.38 -4.79
N ARG A 95 13.85 2.53 -5.70
CA ARG A 95 14.06 2.42 -7.15
C ARG A 95 14.24 3.77 -7.87
N GLY A 96 14.28 4.88 -7.13
CA GLY A 96 14.50 6.23 -7.67
C GLY A 96 13.29 6.87 -8.38
N ASP A 97 12.07 6.33 -8.19
CA ASP A 97 10.83 6.86 -8.76
C ASP A 97 10.29 8.03 -7.91
N TRP A 98 11.07 9.11 -7.87
CA TRP A 98 10.80 10.29 -7.05
C TRP A 98 9.57 11.07 -7.52
N GLU A 99 9.30 11.09 -8.83
CA GLU A 99 8.13 11.77 -9.40
C GLU A 99 6.82 11.15 -8.88
N THR A 100 6.72 9.82 -8.89
CA THR A 100 5.56 9.13 -8.31
C THR A 100 5.52 9.30 -6.80
N PHE A 101 6.67 9.25 -6.11
CA PHE A 101 6.73 9.45 -4.66
C PHE A 101 6.10 10.78 -4.24
N VAL A 102 6.51 11.91 -4.84
CA VAL A 102 5.99 13.22 -4.45
C VAL A 102 4.53 13.45 -4.82
N LYS A 103 4.05 12.79 -5.87
CA LYS A 103 2.63 12.81 -6.25
C LYS A 103 1.74 12.19 -5.17
N TYR A 104 2.24 11.16 -4.47
CA TYR A 104 1.45 10.38 -3.50
C TYR A 104 1.84 10.59 -2.03
N TYR A 105 2.95 11.26 -1.77
CA TYR A 105 3.32 11.68 -0.42
C TYR A 105 2.26 12.61 0.16
N ASP A 106 1.84 12.33 1.40
CA ASP A 106 0.94 13.18 2.16
C ASP A 106 1.44 13.24 3.62
N PRO A 107 1.80 14.42 4.16
CA PRO A 107 2.24 14.56 5.54
C PRO A 107 1.17 14.12 6.56
N LYS A 108 -0.11 14.07 6.17
CA LYS A 108 -1.21 13.58 7.03
C LYS A 108 -1.14 12.08 7.31
N LEU A 109 -0.30 11.33 6.59
CA LEU A 109 -0.04 9.91 6.88
C LEU A 109 0.70 9.71 8.21
N ASN A 110 1.35 10.76 8.74
CA ASN A 110 2.08 10.75 10.02
C ASN A 110 3.16 9.65 10.13
N PHE A 111 3.79 9.30 9.01
CA PHE A 111 4.97 8.45 8.99
C PHE A 111 6.23 9.31 8.86
N THR A 112 6.95 9.49 9.97
CA THR A 112 8.20 10.27 10.02
C THR A 112 9.24 9.80 9.00
N GLU A 113 9.23 8.51 8.66
CA GLU A 113 10.07 7.96 7.60
C GLU A 113 9.78 8.61 6.23
N LEU A 114 8.52 8.79 5.87
CA LEU A 114 8.13 9.44 4.62
C LEU A 114 8.46 10.93 4.65
N ASP A 115 8.33 11.58 5.80
CA ASP A 115 8.72 12.98 5.97
C ASP A 115 10.22 13.17 5.72
N CYS A 116 11.04 12.24 6.21
CA CYS A 116 12.48 12.25 5.96
C CYS A 116 12.82 12.01 4.49
N LEU A 117 12.17 11.04 3.85
CA LEU A 117 12.32 10.79 2.42
C LEU A 117 11.90 11.99 1.56
N ASN A 118 10.82 12.68 1.95
CA ASN A 118 10.38 13.89 1.25
C ASN A 118 11.36 15.07 1.42
N ALA A 119 11.90 15.28 2.62
CA ALA A 119 12.92 16.30 2.82
C ALA A 119 14.22 15.97 2.04
N GLN A 120 14.57 14.68 1.92
CA GLN A 120 15.70 14.24 1.11
C GLN A 120 15.46 14.53 -0.38
N TYR A 121 14.24 14.27 -0.87
CA TYR A 121 13.83 14.68 -2.21
C TYR A 121 14.01 16.19 -2.40
N GLN A 122 13.51 17.00 -1.46
CA GLN A 122 13.59 18.47 -1.56
C GLN A 122 15.03 18.97 -1.68
N LEU A 123 15.95 18.49 -0.83
CA LEU A 123 17.36 18.89 -0.87
C LEU A 123 18.05 18.46 -2.17
N SER A 124 17.77 17.26 -2.65
CA SER A 124 18.37 16.72 -3.88
C SER A 124 17.81 17.33 -5.18
N HIS A 125 16.60 17.92 -5.13
CA HIS A 125 15.91 18.50 -6.29
C HIS A 125 15.85 20.03 -6.26
N GLY A 126 16.72 20.68 -5.49
CA GLY A 126 16.90 22.13 -5.50
C GLY A 126 15.92 22.94 -4.63
N LEU A 127 14.98 22.27 -3.94
CA LEU A 127 14.04 22.87 -2.98
C LEU A 127 14.71 23.04 -1.62
N LYS A 128 15.84 23.76 -1.59
CA LYS A 128 16.72 23.81 -0.41
C LYS A 128 16.05 24.46 0.81
N ALA A 129 15.27 25.52 0.62
CA ALA A 129 14.64 26.23 1.72
C ALA A 129 13.63 25.33 2.45
N GLU A 130 12.78 24.64 1.70
CA GLU A 130 11.80 23.69 2.21
C GLU A 130 12.49 22.47 2.83
N GLY A 131 13.49 21.92 2.15
CA GLY A 131 14.25 20.77 2.63
C GLY A 131 14.94 21.06 3.98
N TYR A 132 15.58 22.23 4.13
CA TYR A 132 16.20 22.62 5.39
C TYR A 132 15.18 22.86 6.51
N ALA A 133 14.08 23.55 6.23
CA ALA A 133 13.03 23.76 7.23
C ALA A 133 12.42 22.44 7.72
N ASN A 134 12.17 21.50 6.81
CA ASN A 134 11.64 20.19 7.16
C ASN A 134 12.67 19.33 7.90
N THR A 135 13.94 19.38 7.49
CA THR A 135 15.03 18.67 8.16
C THR A 135 15.22 19.17 9.58
N GLU A 136 15.21 20.48 9.80
CA GLU A 136 15.33 21.08 11.13
C GLU A 136 14.17 20.64 12.04
N LYS A 137 12.93 20.66 11.53
CA LYS A 137 11.76 20.16 12.26
C LYS A 137 11.90 18.68 12.66
N LEU A 138 12.46 17.85 11.78
CA LEU A 138 12.72 16.44 12.04
C LEU A 138 13.89 16.23 13.02
N TRP A 139 14.91 17.09 12.97
CA TRP A 139 16.08 17.05 13.85
C TRP A 139 15.75 17.47 15.28
N LEU A 140 14.89 18.49 15.45
CA LEU A 140 14.46 19.03 16.74
C LEU A 140 13.45 18.09 17.46
N SER A 141 13.79 16.81 17.56
CA SER A 141 13.02 15.79 18.27
C SER A 141 13.87 15.15 19.37
N GLY A 142 13.29 14.97 20.57
CA GLY A 142 13.99 14.32 21.69
C GLY A 142 14.06 12.78 21.60
N LYS A 143 13.61 12.18 20.50
CA LYS A 143 13.59 10.73 20.27
C LYS A 143 14.46 10.38 19.07
N SER A 144 14.99 9.16 19.04
CA SER A 144 15.67 8.62 17.86
C SER A 144 14.72 8.58 16.67
N GLN A 145 15.21 9.01 15.51
CA GLN A 145 14.45 9.03 14.27
C GLN A 145 14.62 7.73 13.46
N PRO A 146 13.71 7.43 12.51
CA PRO A 146 13.87 6.30 11.60
C PRO A 146 15.17 6.37 10.79
N GLN A 147 15.70 5.21 10.40
CA GLN A 147 16.93 5.11 9.60
C GLN A 147 16.89 5.92 8.28
N ALA A 148 15.71 6.11 7.68
CA ALA A 148 15.56 6.93 6.48
C ALA A 148 15.99 8.40 6.69
N CYS A 149 16.00 8.87 7.94
CA CYS A 149 16.41 10.22 8.30
C CYS A 149 17.94 10.37 8.39
N ASP A 150 18.70 9.27 8.53
CA ASP A 150 20.16 9.34 8.66
C ASP A 150 20.79 9.93 7.39
N ALA A 151 20.30 9.50 6.22
CA ALA A 151 20.75 10.04 4.93
C ALA A 151 20.36 11.52 4.77
N LEU A 152 19.17 11.91 5.24
CA LEU A 152 18.73 13.30 5.23
C LEU A 152 19.65 14.18 6.09
N PHE A 153 19.91 13.77 7.32
CA PHE A 153 20.74 14.53 8.26
C PHE A 153 22.21 14.61 7.83
N GLY A 154 22.70 13.63 7.06
CA GLY A 154 24.03 13.72 6.46
C GLY A 154 24.13 14.69 5.27
N LEU A 155 23.01 15.07 4.65
CA LEU A 155 22.95 16.02 3.53
C LEU A 155 22.73 17.48 3.96
N TRP A 156 22.28 17.69 5.20
CA TRP A 156 21.95 18.99 5.80
C TRP A 156 23.14 19.58 6.54
#